data_AF-A0A2J6WG65-F1
#
_entry.id   AF-A0A2J6WG65-F1
#
_cell.length_a   1.000
_cell.length_b   1.000
_cell.length_c   1.000
_cell.angle_alpha   90.00
_cell.angle_beta   90.00
_cell.angle_gamma   90.00
#
_symmetry.space_group_name_H-M   'P 1'
#
loop_
_entity.id
_entity.type
_entity.pdbx_description
1 polymer ?
#
loop_
_entity_poly.entity_id
_entity_poly.type
_entity_poly.pdbx_seq_one_letter_code
_entity_poly.pdbx_strand_id
1 'polypeptide(L)'
;MENYFDIEEFERWFKESIYTFESAKHDKDHKFYNWACFKFQQAGEYALKALLKAFGKNALGHSLLKLLEDIENLGIFVSEDLKSSARMLDMNYIATRYPDAYPEGSPHEFFDENSALVSENASRKIIEFVQNFKNKNE
;
A
#
# COMPACT_ATOMS: atom_id res chain seq x y z
N MET A 1 15.83 -22.71 11.56
CA MET A 1 16.20 -21.82 10.45
C MET A 1 16.16 -20.42 11.02
N GLU A 2 17.33 -19.82 11.27
CA GLU A 2 17.40 -18.37 11.44
C GLU A 2 16.74 -17.76 10.20
N ASN A 3 15.67 -16.99 10.40
CA ASN A 3 14.97 -16.33 9.31
C ASN A 3 15.94 -15.28 8.76
N TYR A 4 16.60 -15.61 7.64
CA TYR A 4 17.39 -14.63 6.89
C TYR A 4 16.46 -13.49 6.48
N PHE A 5 16.80 -12.28 6.92
CA PHE A 5 16.10 -11.06 6.57
C PHE A 5 17.00 -10.24 5.63
N ASP A 6 16.60 -10.13 4.37
CA ASP A 6 17.34 -9.38 3.36
C ASP A 6 17.11 -7.87 3.52
N ILE A 7 18.05 -7.18 4.17
CA ILE A 7 17.96 -5.74 4.43
C ILE A 7 18.03 -4.93 3.13
N GLU A 8 18.86 -5.34 2.17
CA GLU A 8 19.04 -4.61 0.92
C GLU A 8 17.76 -4.66 0.06
N GLU A 9 17.14 -5.84 -0.06
CA GLU A 9 15.89 -5.99 -0.79
C GLU A 9 14.72 -5.32 -0.05
N PHE A 10 14.70 -5.36 1.29
CA PHE A 10 13.74 -4.56 2.07
C PHE A 10 13.86 -3.07 1.72
N GLU A 11 15.06 -2.51 1.83
CA GLU A 11 15.29 -1.08 1.60
C GLU A 11 14.94 -0.66 0.18
N ARG A 12 15.25 -1.49 -0.82
CA ARG A 12 14.96 -1.21 -2.22
C ARG A 12 13.46 -1.01 -2.45
N TRP A 13 12.63 -1.91 -1.95
CA TRP A 13 11.17 -1.82 -2.10
C TRP A 13 10.56 -0.77 -1.19
N PHE A 14 11.07 -0.63 0.03
CA PHE A 14 10.55 0.34 0.97
C PHE A 14 10.85 1.78 0.53
N LYS A 15 12.03 2.05 -0.07
CA LYS A 15 12.32 3.36 -0.69
C LYS A 15 11.34 3.70 -1.82
N GLU A 16 10.98 2.71 -2.65
CA GLU A 16 9.96 2.90 -3.71
C GLU A 16 8.57 3.20 -3.13
N SER A 17 8.20 2.54 -2.02
CA SER A 17 6.97 2.85 -1.26
C SER A 17 6.92 4.32 -0.82
N ILE A 18 7.99 4.79 -0.17
CA ILE A 18 8.08 6.18 0.31
C ILE A 18 8.05 7.17 -0.85
N TYR A 19 8.80 6.90 -1.92
CA TYR A 19 8.81 7.77 -3.10
C TYR A 19 7.43 7.84 -3.79
N THR A 20 6.75 6.70 -3.90
CA THR A 20 5.38 6.62 -4.42
C THR A 20 4.38 7.38 -3.55
N PHE A 21 4.51 7.29 -2.23
CA PHE A 21 3.66 8.04 -1.28
C PHE A 21 3.81 9.55 -1.44
N GLU A 22 5.05 10.04 -1.59
CA GLU A 22 5.29 11.47 -1.85
C GLU A 22 4.78 11.90 -3.23
N SER A 23 4.91 11.06 -4.26
CA SER A 23 4.28 11.32 -5.57
C SER A 23 2.75 11.39 -5.48
N ALA A 24 2.12 10.55 -4.66
CA ALA A 24 0.68 10.56 -4.44
C ALA A 24 0.20 11.86 -3.77
N LYS A 25 0.98 12.42 -2.84
CA LYS A 25 0.70 13.72 -2.24
C LYS A 25 0.73 14.84 -3.28
N HIS A 26 1.71 14.83 -4.18
CA HIS A 26 1.73 15.79 -5.29
C HIS A 26 0.48 15.70 -6.17
N ASP A 27 0.03 14.50 -6.53
CA ASP A 27 -1.20 14.32 -7.30
C ASP A 27 -2.41 14.89 -6.54
N LYS A 28 -2.50 14.62 -5.23
CA LYS A 28 -3.57 15.14 -4.37
C LYS A 28 -3.57 16.67 -4.35
N ASP A 29 -2.42 17.29 -4.13
CA ASP A 29 -2.27 18.75 -4.05
C ASP A 29 -2.64 19.44 -5.38
N HIS A 30 -2.44 18.75 -6.51
CA HIS A 30 -2.82 19.20 -7.84
C HIS A 30 -4.22 18.71 -8.28
N LYS A 31 -5.00 18.14 -7.35
CA LYS A 31 -6.39 17.68 -7.55
C LYS A 31 -6.55 16.51 -8.52
N PHE A 32 -5.49 15.76 -8.80
CA PHE A 32 -5.54 14.49 -9.52
C PHE A 32 -5.92 13.34 -8.57
N TYR A 33 -7.10 13.43 -7.96
CA TYR A 33 -7.48 12.59 -6.82
C TYR A 33 -7.52 11.10 -7.13
N ASN A 34 -8.02 10.69 -8.31
CA ASN A 34 -8.01 9.28 -8.71
C ASN A 34 -6.57 8.74 -8.79
N TRP A 35 -5.63 9.52 -9.33
CA TRP A 35 -4.22 9.15 -9.41
C TRP A 35 -3.54 9.14 -8.04
N ALA A 36 -3.89 10.09 -7.16
CA ALA A 36 -3.44 10.08 -5.78
C ALA A 36 -3.91 8.80 -5.06
N CYS A 37 -5.19 8.45 -5.15
CA CYS A 37 -5.75 7.22 -4.57
C CYS A 37 -5.06 5.95 -5.09
N PHE A 38 -4.79 5.88 -6.40
CA PHE A 38 -4.04 4.78 -7.00
C PHE A 38 -2.63 4.66 -6.40
N LYS A 39 -1.89 5.77 -6.37
CA LYS A 39 -0.52 5.79 -5.85
C LYS A 39 -0.47 5.52 -4.35
N PHE A 40 -1.45 5.95 -3.56
CA PHE A 40 -1.54 5.57 -2.15
C PHE A 40 -1.74 4.06 -1.97
N GLN A 41 -2.54 3.40 -2.81
CA GLN A 41 -2.63 1.94 -2.82
C GLN A 41 -1.29 1.29 -3.20
N GLN A 42 -0.62 1.76 -4.25
CA GLN A 42 0.69 1.25 -4.68
C GLN A 42 1.78 1.45 -3.61
N ALA A 43 1.80 2.59 -2.92
CA ALA A 43 2.74 2.84 -1.84
C ALA A 43 2.56 1.82 -0.70
N GLY A 44 1.30 1.54 -0.31
CA GLY A 44 1.00 0.48 0.65
C GLY A 44 1.42 -0.90 0.16
N GLU A 45 1.16 -1.22 -1.11
CA GLU A 45 1.58 -2.48 -1.76
C GLU A 45 3.10 -2.67 -1.68
N TYR A 46 3.88 -1.66 -2.06
CA TYR A 46 5.34 -1.73 -2.02
C TYR A 46 5.89 -1.90 -0.61
N ALA A 47 5.29 -1.26 0.40
CA ALA A 47 5.70 -1.44 1.79
C ALA A 47 5.50 -2.91 2.23
N LEU A 48 4.33 -3.49 1.98
CA LEU A 48 4.05 -4.88 2.36
C LEU A 48 4.94 -5.86 1.58
N LYS A 49 5.16 -5.59 0.29
CA LYS A 49 6.08 -6.38 -0.54
C LYS A 49 7.51 -6.31 -0.05
N ALA A 50 7.98 -5.15 0.43
CA ALA A 50 9.30 -5.01 1.03
C ALA A 50 9.49 -5.99 2.18
N LEU A 51 8.51 -6.08 3.08
CA LEU A 51 8.56 -6.99 4.22
C LEU A 51 8.58 -8.46 3.79
N LEU A 52 7.66 -8.87 2.93
CA LEU A 52 7.58 -10.26 2.45
C LEU A 52 8.85 -10.68 1.69
N LYS A 53 9.37 -9.81 0.83
CA LYS A 53 10.58 -10.09 0.04
C LYS A 53 11.83 -10.19 0.90
N ALA A 54 11.93 -9.36 1.94
CA ALA A 54 13.01 -9.47 2.92
C ALA A 54 13.03 -10.85 3.60
N PHE A 55 11.86 -11.46 3.83
CA PHE A 55 11.73 -12.83 4.34
C PHE A 55 11.82 -13.92 3.25
N GLY A 56 12.26 -13.57 2.03
CA GLY A 56 12.38 -14.50 0.91
C GLY A 56 11.03 -15.06 0.42
N LYS A 57 9.91 -14.38 0.69
CA LYS A 57 8.58 -14.80 0.25
C LYS A 57 8.23 -14.21 -1.11
N ASN A 58 7.46 -14.97 -1.88
CA ASN A 58 6.86 -14.50 -3.11
C ASN A 58 5.72 -13.53 -2.78
N ALA A 59 5.91 -12.24 -3.08
CA ALA A 59 4.92 -11.20 -2.85
C ALA A 59 4.16 -10.89 -4.15
N LEU A 60 3.19 -11.74 -4.48
CA LEU A 60 2.45 -11.72 -5.75
C LEU A 60 1.12 -10.96 -5.65
N GLY A 61 0.63 -10.45 -6.78
CA GLY A 61 -0.64 -9.74 -6.86
C GLY A 61 -0.60 -8.32 -6.28
N HIS A 62 -1.79 -7.74 -6.13
CA HIS A 62 -2.00 -6.33 -5.77
C HIS A 62 -2.94 -6.13 -4.58
N SER A 63 -3.50 -7.21 -4.01
CA SER A 63 -4.34 -7.11 -2.82
C SER A 63 -3.48 -6.95 -1.58
N LEU A 64 -3.55 -5.79 -0.95
CA LEU A 64 -2.90 -5.48 0.31
C LEU A 64 -3.45 -6.37 1.42
N LEU A 65 -4.73 -6.72 1.39
CA LEU A 65 -5.29 -7.66 2.37
C LEU A 65 -4.61 -9.02 2.26
N LYS A 66 -4.44 -9.55 1.04
CA LYS A 66 -3.74 -10.83 0.83
C LYS A 66 -2.28 -10.76 1.27
N LEU A 67 -1.59 -9.66 0.97
CA LEU A 67 -0.21 -9.44 1.41
C LEU A 67 -0.10 -9.38 2.94
N LEU A 68 -1.07 -8.75 3.62
CA LEU A 68 -1.14 -8.73 5.09
C LEU A 68 -1.39 -10.12 5.68
N GLU A 69 -2.27 -10.92 5.08
CA GLU A 69 -2.46 -12.33 5.50
C GLU A 69 -1.18 -13.15 5.32
N ASP A 70 -0.45 -12.92 4.23
CA ASP A 70 0.84 -13.59 4.00
C ASP A 70 1.89 -13.16 5.04
N ILE A 71 1.85 -11.91 5.51
CA ILE A 71 2.68 -11.41 6.63
C ILE A 71 2.25 -12.05 7.96
N GLU A 72 0.95 -12.19 8.22
CA GLU A 72 0.45 -12.90 9.42
C GLU A 72 0.94 -14.35 9.46
N ASN A 73 1.01 -15.02 8.31
CA ASN A 73 1.55 -16.38 8.20
C ASN A 73 3.04 -16.49 8.56
N LEU A 74 3.77 -15.36 8.64
CA LEU A 74 5.14 -15.31 9.18
C LEU A 74 5.19 -15.20 10.71
N GLY A 75 4.02 -15.19 11.38
CA GLY A 75 3.90 -14.99 12.83
C GLY A 75 3.92 -13.51 13.24
N ILE A 76 3.78 -12.59 12.30
CA ILE A 76 3.76 -11.14 12.55
C ILE A 76 2.32 -10.72 12.83
N PHE A 77 2.07 -10.10 13.98
CA PHE A 77 0.73 -9.62 14.33
C PHE A 77 0.28 -8.50 13.39
N VAL A 78 -0.90 -8.66 12.78
CA VAL A 78 -1.57 -7.64 11.98
C VAL A 78 -2.91 -7.30 12.64
N SER A 79 -3.16 -6.01 12.87
CA SER A 79 -4.41 -5.55 13.48
C SER A 79 -5.57 -5.51 12.49
N GLU A 80 -6.80 -5.63 12.99
CA GLU A 80 -8.00 -5.47 12.15
C GLU A 80 -8.14 -4.05 11.56
N ASP A 81 -7.63 -3.01 12.24
CA ASP A 81 -7.58 -1.65 11.69
C ASP A 81 -6.69 -1.58 10.43
N LEU A 82 -5.57 -2.33 10.43
CA LEU A 82 -4.69 -2.40 9.27
C LEU A 82 -5.34 -3.17 8.12
N LYS A 83 -6.03 -4.29 8.42
CA LYS A 83 -6.80 -5.03 7.41
C LYS A 83 -7.95 -4.20 6.83
N SER A 84 -8.59 -3.37 7.65
CA SER A 84 -9.61 -2.42 7.20
C SER A 84 -9.02 -1.39 6.23
N SER A 85 -7.85 -0.84 6.58
CA SER A 85 -7.09 0.09 5.72
C SER A 85 -6.71 -0.56 4.38
N ALA A 86 -6.27 -1.83 4.41
CA ALA A 86 -5.95 -2.59 3.21
C ALA A 86 -7.17 -2.85 2.32
N ARG A 87 -8.31 -3.27 2.88
CA ARG A 87 -9.57 -3.45 2.11
C ARG A 87 -10.02 -2.17 1.42
N MET A 88 -9.90 -1.04 2.11
CA MET A 88 -10.23 0.26 1.55
C MET A 88 -9.32 0.59 0.36
N LEU A 89 -8.01 0.41 0.50
CA LEU A 89 -7.06 0.68 -0.57
C LEU A 89 -7.21 -0.28 -1.75
N ASP A 90 -7.53 -1.56 -1.53
CA ASP A 90 -7.70 -2.55 -2.59
C ASP A 90 -8.78 -2.14 -3.61
N MET A 91 -9.82 -1.43 -3.16
CA MET A 91 -10.85 -0.87 -4.06
C MET A 91 -10.28 0.13 -5.07
N ASN A 92 -9.19 0.83 -4.71
CA ASN A 92 -8.58 1.82 -5.56
C ASN A 92 -7.69 1.22 -6.66
N TYR A 93 -7.34 -0.07 -6.61
CA TYR A 93 -6.39 -0.65 -7.57
C TYR A 93 -6.88 -0.60 -9.03
N ILE A 94 -8.16 -0.93 -9.26
CA ILE A 94 -8.77 -0.92 -10.60
C ILE A 94 -9.60 0.37 -10.82
N ALA A 95 -10.46 0.71 -9.86
CA ALA A 95 -11.47 1.75 -10.04
C ALA A 95 -10.86 3.14 -10.36
N THR A 96 -9.67 3.43 -9.87
CA THR A 96 -9.01 4.72 -10.13
C THR A 96 -8.50 4.91 -11.55
N ARG A 97 -8.41 3.85 -12.36
CA ARG A 97 -7.71 3.84 -13.66
C ARG A 97 -8.59 3.53 -14.84
N TYR A 98 -9.54 2.62 -14.67
CA TYR A 98 -10.29 2.09 -15.80
C TYR A 98 -11.72 2.64 -15.85
N PRO A 99 -12.12 3.34 -16.93
CA PRO A 99 -13.49 3.84 -17.08
C PRO A 99 -14.57 2.75 -17.03
N ASP A 100 -14.27 1.54 -17.48
CA ASP A 100 -15.20 0.40 -17.45
C ASP A 100 -15.44 -0.17 -16.04
N ALA A 101 -14.76 0.35 -15.01
CA ALA A 101 -15.10 0.11 -13.61
C ALA A 101 -16.37 0.87 -13.17
N TYR A 102 -16.89 1.78 -13.99
CA TYR A 102 -18.09 2.57 -13.74
C TYR A 102 -19.14 2.35 -14.84
N PRO A 103 -20.43 2.44 -14.52
CA PRO A 103 -21.48 2.38 -15.54
C PRO A 103 -21.37 3.49 -16.59
N GLU A 104 -20.93 4.69 -16.17
CA GLU A 104 -20.81 5.90 -17.01
C GLU A 104 -19.67 6.78 -16.46
N GLY A 105 -19.18 7.74 -17.26
CA GLY A 105 -18.14 8.69 -16.84
C GLY A 105 -16.72 8.12 -16.85
N SER A 106 -15.80 8.86 -16.24
CA SER A 106 -14.37 8.54 -16.11
C SER A 106 -13.91 8.59 -14.65
N PRO A 107 -12.87 7.82 -14.25
CA PRO A 107 -12.46 7.73 -12.83
C PRO A 107 -12.24 9.08 -12.14
N HIS A 108 -11.64 10.06 -12.83
CA HIS A 108 -11.35 11.38 -12.25
C HIS A 108 -12.60 12.17 -11.82
N GLU A 109 -13.80 11.77 -12.26
CA GLU A 109 -15.07 12.39 -11.87
C GLU A 109 -15.63 11.80 -10.56
N PHE A 110 -15.17 10.61 -10.16
CA PHE A 110 -15.67 9.86 -9.01
C PHE A 110 -14.80 9.98 -7.75
N PHE A 111 -13.57 10.49 -7.88
CA PHE A 111 -12.66 10.68 -6.76
C PHE A 111 -12.50 12.16 -6.43
N ASP A 112 -12.58 12.46 -5.15
CA ASP A 112 -12.50 13.80 -4.58
C ASP A 112 -11.37 13.91 -3.53
N GLU A 113 -11.26 15.09 -2.93
CA GLU A 113 -10.27 15.35 -1.88
C GLU A 113 -10.42 14.40 -0.69
N ASN A 114 -11.65 14.09 -0.29
CA ASN A 114 -11.92 13.18 0.82
C ASN A 114 -11.43 11.75 0.49
N SER A 115 -11.71 11.27 -0.72
CA SER A 115 -11.24 9.97 -1.21
C SER A 115 -9.72 9.87 -1.13
N ALA A 116 -9.01 10.92 -1.55
CA ALA A 116 -7.56 10.99 -1.47
C ALA A 116 -7.06 11.05 -0.02
N LEU A 117 -7.70 11.83 0.86
CA LEU A 117 -7.33 11.94 2.27
C LEU A 117 -7.49 10.61 3.03
N VAL A 118 -8.61 9.89 2.82
CA VAL A 118 -8.82 8.58 3.43
C VAL A 118 -7.76 7.60 2.91
N SER A 119 -7.44 7.66 1.61
CA SER A 119 -6.43 6.77 0.99
C SER A 119 -5.03 7.06 1.53
N GLU A 120 -4.69 8.33 1.69
CA GLU A 120 -3.43 8.77 2.31
C GLU A 120 -3.29 8.22 3.72
N ASN A 121 -4.32 8.36 4.55
CA ASN A 121 -4.30 7.90 5.94
C ASN A 121 -4.18 6.37 6.02
N ALA A 122 -4.93 5.63 5.19
CA ALA A 122 -4.85 4.17 5.14
C ALA A 122 -3.46 3.69 4.70
N SER A 123 -2.88 4.32 3.67
CA SER A 123 -1.55 3.98 3.16
C SER A 123 -0.46 4.28 4.18
N ARG A 124 -0.56 5.43 4.85
CA ARG A 124 0.34 5.85 5.94
C ARG A 124 0.38 4.81 7.06
N LYS A 125 -0.78 4.33 7.53
CA LYS A 125 -0.85 3.28 8.56
C LYS A 125 -0.09 2.01 8.16
N ILE A 126 -0.19 1.60 6.89
CA ILE A 126 0.51 0.43 6.35
C ILE A 126 2.02 0.66 6.30
N ILE A 127 2.46 1.82 5.82
CA ILE A 127 3.88 2.18 5.79
C ILE A 127 4.47 2.23 7.20
N GLU A 128 3.76 2.86 8.15
CA GLU A 128 4.16 2.93 9.55
C GLU A 128 4.24 1.55 10.20
N PHE A 129 3.30 0.65 9.89
CA PHE A 129 3.36 -0.73 10.36
C PHE A 129 4.66 -1.42 9.91
N VAL A 130 5.01 -1.31 8.62
CA VAL A 130 6.23 -1.92 8.06
C VAL A 130 7.50 -1.27 8.63
N GLN A 131 7.53 0.05 8.74
CA GLN A 131 8.66 0.79 9.33
C GLN A 131 8.88 0.40 10.80
N ASN A 132 7.81 0.33 11.59
CA ASN A 132 7.87 -0.03 13.00
C ASN A 132 8.32 -1.49 13.19
N PHE A 133 7.96 -2.37 12.26
CA PHE A 133 8.49 -3.74 12.25
C PHE A 133 10.00 -3.73 12.04
N LYS A 134 10.52 -3.01 11.02
CA LYS A 134 11.96 -2.94 10.76
C LYS A 134 12.74 -2.39 11.96
N ASN A 135 12.30 -1.28 12.55
CA ASN A 135 12.99 -0.62 13.66
C ASN A 135 13.06 -1.45 14.94
N LYS A 136 12.12 -2.39 15.17
CA LYS A 136 12.13 -3.28 16.35
C LYS A 136 13.05 -4.49 16.19
N ASN A 137 13.49 -4.77 14.96
CA ASN A 137 14.30 -5.93 14.60
C ASN A 137 15.68 -5.52 14.04
N GLU A 138 16.11 -4.29 14.32
CA GLU A 138 17.49 -3.80 14.23
C GLU A 138 18.19 -3.94 15.58
#